data_AF-A0A6F8ZE03-F1
#
_entry.id   AF-A0A6F8ZE03-F1
#
_cell.length_a   1.000
_cell.length_b   1.000
_cell.length_c   1.000
_cell.angle_alpha   90.00
_cell.angle_beta   90.00
_cell.angle_gamma   90.00
#
_symmetry.space_group_name_H-M   'P 1'
#
loop_
_entity.id
_entity.type
_entity.pdbx_description
1 polymer ?
#
loop_
_entity_poly.entity_id
_entity_poly.type
_entity_poly.pdbx_seq_one_letter_code
_entity_poly.pdbx_strand_id
1 'polypeptide(L)' 'MSLGLTWYPADPGDVTCLLHHADRALYRATAGKGRRRQWWAWWRPRAGLP' A
#
# COMPACT_ATOMS: atom_id res chain seq x y z
N MET A 1 -7.59 11.20 -7.81
CA MET A 1 -7.61 9.72 -7.77
C MET A 1 -6.43 9.21 -6.94
N SER A 2 -6.58 8.07 -6.26
CA SER A 2 -5.50 7.38 -5.51
C SER A 2 -5.67 5.86 -5.66
N LEU A 3 -4.58 5.09 -5.63
CA LEU A 3 -4.60 3.63 -5.75
C LEU A 3 -3.64 2.95 -4.77
N GLY A 4 -4.08 1.89 -4.11
CA GLY A 4 -3.24 1.01 -3.31
C GLY A 4 -3.03 -0.33 -4.00
N LEU A 5 -1.81 -0.84 -4.01
CA LEU A 5 -1.44 -2.06 -4.72
C LEU A 5 -0.85 -3.08 -3.74
N THR A 6 -1.16 -4.36 -3.95
CA THR A 6 -0.54 -5.52 -3.31
C THR A 6 -0.39 -6.62 -4.38
N TRP A 7 0.51 -7.57 -4.19
CA TRP A 7 0.82 -8.62 -5.15
C TRP A 7 0.79 -9.99 -4.50
N TYR A 8 -0.09 -10.89 -4.94
CA TYR A 8 0.00 -12.32 -4.61
C TYR A 8 0.81 -13.10 -5.65
N PRO A 9 1.72 -14.01 -5.26
CA PRO A 9 2.05 -14.46 -3.90
C PRO A 9 3.24 -13.74 -3.25
N ALA A 10 3.74 -12.65 -3.84
CA ALA A 10 4.93 -11.94 -3.35
C ALA A 10 4.71 -11.27 -1.97
N ASP A 11 3.52 -10.72 -1.74
CA ASP A 11 3.08 -10.20 -0.45
C ASP A 11 2.45 -11.33 0.36
N PRO A 12 2.87 -11.52 1.62
CA PRO A 12 2.37 -12.61 2.45
C PRO A 12 0.94 -12.34 2.93
N GLY A 13 0.19 -13.42 3.14
CA GLY A 13 -1.13 -13.37 3.79
C GLY A 13 -2.24 -14.02 2.99
N ASP A 14 -3.38 -14.20 3.65
CA ASP A 14 -4.62 -14.62 3.00
C ASP A 14 -5.31 -13.46 2.26
N VAL A 15 -6.44 -13.73 1.60
CA VAL A 15 -7.21 -12.72 0.85
C VAL A 15 -7.53 -11.49 1.70
N THR A 16 -7.95 -11.69 2.95
CA THR A 16 -8.29 -10.60 3.88
C THR A 16 -7.05 -9.78 4.23
N CYS A 17 -5.90 -10.42 4.42
CA CYS A 17 -4.62 -9.77 4.66
C CYS A 17 -4.18 -8.91 3.46
N LEU A 18 -4.29 -9.44 2.24
CA LEU A 18 -3.99 -8.72 1.00
C LEU A 18 -4.90 -7.49 0.81
N LEU A 19 -6.18 -7.61 1.13
CA LEU A 19 -7.09 -6.46 1.10
C LEU A 19 -6.64 -5.35 2.08
N HIS A 20 -6.25 -5.72 3.31
CA HIS A 20 -5.67 -4.77 4.25
C HIS A 20 -4.34 -4.17 3.76
N HIS A 21 -3.52 -4.94 3.04
CA HIS A 21 -2.30 -4.44 2.42
C HIS A 21 -2.59 -3.36 1.38
N ALA A 22 -3.54 -3.62 0.47
CA ALA A 22 -4.00 -2.65 -0.52
C ALA A 22 -4.59 -1.40 0.14
N ASP A 23 -5.39 -1.54 1.19
CA ASP A 23 -5.98 -0.39 1.90
C ASP A 23 -4.91 0.50 2.56
N ARG A 24 -3.92 -0.11 3.23
CA ARG A 24 -2.80 0.64 3.82
C ARG A 24 -1.96 1.34 2.76
N ALA A 25 -1.78 0.72 1.59
CA ALA A 25 -1.08 1.33 0.46
C ALA A 25 -1.89 2.52 -0.12
N LEU A 26 -3.21 2.36 -0.22
CA LEU A 26 -4.11 3.43 -0.65
C LEU A 26 -4.06 4.63 0.30
N TYR A 27 -4.06 4.38 1.61
CA TYR A 27 -3.92 5.42 2.63
C TYR A 27 -2.61 6.23 2.48
N ARG A 28 -1.51 5.55 2.14
CA ARG A 28 -0.23 6.23 1.83
C ARG A 28 -0.33 7.07 0.56
N ALA A 29 -1.05 6.60 -0.46
CA ALA A 29 -1.23 7.32 -1.72
C ALA A 29 -2.19 8.52 -1.61
N THR A 30 -3.10 8.51 -0.64
CA THR A 30 -4.00 9.63 -0.31
C THR A 30 -3.34 10.69 0.57
N ALA A 31 -2.33 10.33 1.36
CA ALA A 31 -1.56 11.29 2.15
C ALA A 31 -0.84 12.31 1.24
N GLY A 32 -0.93 13.61 1.58
CA GLY A 32 -0.25 14.67 0.83
C GLY A 32 -0.89 15.06 -0.51
N LYS A 33 -2.22 14.99 -0.60
CA LYS A 33 -3.01 15.47 -1.76
C LYS A 33 -2.58 16.91 -2.13
N GLY A 34 -2.00 17.09 -3.32
CA GLY A 34 -1.46 18.38 -3.81
C GLY A 34 0.07 18.44 -3.95
N ARG A 35 0.82 17.61 -3.20
CA ARG A 35 2.31 17.53 -3.28
C ARG A 35 2.84 16.20 -3.82
N ARG A 36 1.96 15.24 -4.05
CA ARG A 36 2.30 13.89 -4.46
C ARG A 36 2.69 13.82 -5.94
N ARG A 37 3.86 13.24 -6.22
CA ARG A 37 4.35 12.93 -7.59
C ARG A 37 3.67 11.72 -8.22
N GLN A 38 3.08 10.86 -7.40
CA GLN A 38 2.41 9.63 -7.81
C GLN A 38 1.06 9.49 -7.11
N TRP A 39 0.10 8.91 -7.80
CA TRP A 39 -1.25 8.66 -7.29
C TRP A 39 -1.46 7.20 -6.87
N TRP A 40 -0.41 6.37 -6.92
CA TRP A 40 -0.46 4.98 -6.48
C TRP A 40 0.70 4.67 -5.53
N ALA A 41 0.53 3.64 -4.70
CA ALA A 41 1.58 3.10 -3.86
C ALA A 41 1.47 1.58 -3.76
N TRP A 42 2.62 0.91 -3.74
CA TRP A 42 2.71 -0.49 -3.32
C TRP A 42 2.59 -0.58 -1.81
N TRP A 43 1.95 -1.65 -1.35
CA TRP A 43 2.15 -2.09 0.02
C TRP A 43 3.64 -2.34 0.23
N ARG A 44 4.12 -1.93 1.40
CA ARG A 44 5.46 -2.25 1.86
C ARG A 44 5.34 -2.71 3.30
N PRO A 45 5.89 -3.88 3.65
CA PRO A 45 6.01 -4.25 5.04
C PRO A 45 6.77 -3.13 5.73
N ARG A 46 6.41 -2.81 6.97
CA ARG A 46 7.26 -1.94 7.79
C ARG A 46 8.51 -2.77 8.02
N ALA A 47 9.55 -2.57 7.19
CA ALA A 47 10.88 -3.04 7.51
C ALA A 47 11.14 -2.56 8.93
N GLY A 48 11.44 -3.50 9.82
CA GLY A 48 11.76 -3.19 11.19
C GLY A 48 12.78 -2.06 11.23
N LEU A 49 12.58 -1.12 12.15
CA LEU A 49 13.72 -0.46 12.77
C LEU A 49 14.70 -1.56 13.21
N PRO A 50 16.02 -1.35 13.05
CA PRO A 50 17.02 -2.31 13.50
C PRO A 50 16.80 -2.73 14.96
#